data_AF-A0A661AQD8-F1
#
_entry.id   AF-A0A661AQD8-F1
#
_cell.length_a   1.000
_cell.length_b   1.000
_cell.length_c   1.000
_cell.angle_alpha   90.00
_cell.angle_beta   90.00
_cell.angle_gamma   90.00
#
_symmetry.space_group_name_H-M   'P 1'
#
loop_
_entity.id
_entity.type
_entity.pdbx_description
1 polymer ?
#
loop_
_entity_poly.entity_id
_entity_poly.type
_entity_poly.pdbx_seq_one_letter_code
_entity_poly.pdbx_strand_id
1 'polypeptide(L)' 'VFIPGLAVSVRRLHDIGKSGWFILISLIPFIGPIWLLVLMCTDSEPGENDYGPNPKEND' A
#
# COMPACT_ATOMS: atom_id res chain seq x y z
N VAL A 1 13.57 -8.82 9.94
CA VAL A 1 12.65 -7.71 10.28
C VAL A 1 12.52 -6.70 9.15
N PHE A 2 13.61 -6.16 8.60
CA PHE A 2 13.54 -5.12 7.55
C PHE A 2 12.88 -5.61 6.24
N ILE A 3 13.35 -6.72 5.68
CA ILE A 3 12.80 -7.31 4.44
C ILE A 3 11.30 -7.66 4.56
N PRO A 4 10.82 -8.39 5.59
CA PRO A 4 9.41 -8.68 5.71
C PRO A 4 8.56 -7.42 5.95
N GLY A 5 9.05 -6.42 6.68
CA GLY A 5 8.35 -5.14 6.86
C GLY A 5 8.17 -4.37 5.56
N LEU A 6 9.22 -4.31 4.73
CA LEU A 6 9.15 -3.70 3.40
C LEU A 6 8.18 -4.46 2.50
N ALA A 7 8.25 -5.80 2.48
CA ALA A 7 7.39 -6.64 1.66
C ALA A 7 5.90 -6.46 2.00
N VAL A 8 5.54 -6.40 3.29
CA VAL A 8 4.16 -6.15 3.71
C VAL A 8 3.70 -4.75 3.32
N SER A 9 4.57 -3.74 3.44
CA SER A 9 4.24 -2.36 3.04
C SER A 9 3.98 -2.24 1.53
N VAL A 10 4.79 -2.92 0.70
CA VAL A 10 4.57 -2.99 -0.75
C VAL A 10 3.26 -3.69 -1.08
N ARG A 11 2.96 -4.83 -0.44
CA ARG A 11 1.68 -5.51 -0.62
C ARG A 11 0.50 -4.62 -0.26
N ARG A 12 0.57 -3.90 0.88
CA ARG A 12 -0.50 -2.96 1.27
C ARG A 12 -0.75 -1.84 0.27
N LEU A 13 0.30 -1.35 -0.40
CA LEU A 13 0.15 -0.37 -1.48
C LEU A 13 -0.48 -1.01 -2.72
N HIS A 14 -0.09 -2.22 -3.07
CA HIS A 14 -0.68 -2.96 -4.19
C HIS A 14 -2.17 -3.25 -3.97
N ASP A 15 -2.56 -3.56 -2.74
CA ASP A 15 -3.96 -3.81 -2.37
C ASP A 15 -4.87 -2.59 -2.63
N ILE A 16 -4.31 -1.38 -2.70
CA ILE A 16 -5.02 -0.11 -3.02
C ILE A 16 -4.69 0.42 -4.43
N GLY A 17 -4.17 -0.42 -5.32
CA GLY A 17 -3.84 -0.05 -6.71
C GLY A 17 -2.63 0.88 -6.86
N LYS A 18 -1.79 1.02 -5.82
CA LYS A 18 -0.61 1.90 -5.83
C LYS A 18 0.67 1.09 -5.97
N SER A 19 1.62 1.60 -6.76
CA SER A 19 2.95 1.00 -6.84
C SER A 19 3.69 1.00 -5.51
N GLY A 20 4.47 -0.04 -5.23
CA GLY A 20 5.37 -0.09 -4.06
C GLY A 20 6.36 1.08 -3.95
N TRP A 21 6.62 1.79 -5.04
CA TRP A 21 7.44 3.00 -5.04
C TRP A 21 6.86 4.15 -4.19
N PHE A 22 5.55 4.12 -3.89
CA PHE A 22 4.92 5.11 -3.00
C PHE A 22 5.51 5.12 -1.58
N ILE A 23 6.21 4.05 -1.15
CA ILE A 23 6.98 4.05 0.10
C ILE A 23 7.99 5.20 0.14
N LEU A 24 8.59 5.57 -1.00
CA LEU A 24 9.57 6.64 -1.07
C LEU A 24 9.01 8.03 -0.72
N ILE A 25 7.69 8.20 -0.72
CA ILE A 25 7.05 9.45 -0.28
C ILE A 25 7.40 9.74 1.19
N SER A 26 7.66 8.71 2.00
CA SER A 26 8.15 8.89 3.38
C SER A 26 9.47 9.67 3.50
N LEU A 27 10.24 9.80 2.41
CA LEU A 27 11.46 10.61 2.38
C LEU A 27 11.17 12.12 2.36
N ILE A 28 9.93 12.52 2.05
CA ILE A 28 9.50 13.92 2.12
C ILE A 28 9.19 14.26 3.59
N PRO A 29 9.90 15.21 4.22
CA PRO A 29 9.69 15.52 5.62
C PRO A 29 8.28 16.06 5.89
N PHE A 30 7.73 15.72 7.06
CA PHE A 30 6.40 16.07 7.55
C PHE A 30 5.23 15.50 6.73
N ILE A 31 5.09 15.88 5.46
CA ILE A 31 3.95 15.52 4.61
C ILE A 31 4.04 14.06 4.18
N GLY A 32 5.25 13.56 3.91
CA GLY A 32 5.47 12.21 3.40
C GLY A 32 4.92 11.10 4.30
N PRO A 33 5.33 11.05 5.58
CA PRO A 33 4.81 10.09 6.53
C PRO A 33 3.29 10.18 6.74
N ILE A 34 2.73 11.39 6.77
CA ILE A 34 1.28 11.59 6.91
C ILE A 34 0.55 11.00 5.70
N TRP A 35 1.03 11.29 4.50
CA TRP A 35 0.45 10.73 3.27
C TRP A 35 0.57 9.20 3.22
N LEU A 36 1.73 8.66 3.58
CA LEU A 36 1.93 7.21 3.62
C LEU A 36 1.01 6.55 4.67
N LEU A 37 0.80 7.19 5.82
CA LEU A 37 -0.15 6.72 6.83
C LEU A 37 -1.57 6.65 6.26
N VAL A 38 -2.02 7.70 5.54
CA VAL A 38 -3.33 7.72 4.88
C VAL A 38 -3.44 6.55 3.91
N LEU A 39 -2.43 6.31 3.07
CA LEU A 39 -2.41 5.17 2.14
C LEU A 39 -2.49 3.83 2.88
N MET A 40 -1.74 3.66 3.97
CA MET A 40 -1.71 2.42 4.75
C MET A 40 -3.03 2.13 5.46
N CYS A 41 -3.82 3.16 5.78
CA CYS A 41 -5.14 3.06 6.38
C CYS A 41 -6.29 3.06 5.36
N THR A 42 -5.99 3.25 4.07
CA THR A 42 -7.00 3.22 3.00
C THR A 42 -7.45 1.78 2.78
N ASP A 43 -8.76 1.59 2.56
CA ASP A 43 -9.30 0.28 2.26
C ASP A 43 -8.85 -0.20 0.87
N SER A 44 -8.77 -1.52 0.70
CA SER A 44 -8.37 -2.13 -0.57
C SER A 44 -9.33 -1.75 -1.71
N GLU A 45 -8.80 -1.62 -2.92
CA GLU A 45 -9.59 -1.29 -4.11
C GLU A 45 -10.59 -2.43 -4.40
N PRO A 46 -11.88 -2.13 -4.69
CA PRO A 46 -12.84 -3.15 -5.09
C PRO A 46 -12.52 -3.69 -6.49
N GLY A 47 -12.78 -4.96 -6.72
CA GLY A 47 -12.55 -5.67 -7.98
C GLY A 47 -11.13 -6.19 -8.16
N GLU A 48 -10.75 -6.35 -9.42
CA GLU A 48 -9.39 -6.64 -9.83
C GLU A 48 -8.63 -5.35 -10.16
N ASN A 49 -7.40 -5.26 -9.67
CA ASN A 49 -6.44 -4.24 -10.08
C ASN A 49 -5.20 -4.88 -10.74
N ASP A 50 -4.23 -4.08 -11.14
CA ASP A 50 -2.99 -4.53 -11.78
C ASP A 50 -2.15 -5.52 -10.94
N TYR A 51 -2.49 -5.68 -9.67
CA TYR A 51 -1.81 -6.55 -8.71
C TYR A 51 -2.63 -7.79 -8.31
N GLY A 52 -3.85 -7.95 -8.84
CA GLY A 52 -4.72 -9.10 -8.65
C GLY A 52 -6.10 -8.77 -8.05
N PRO A 53 -6.91 -9.80 -7.76
CA PRO A 53 -8.24 -9.63 -7.19
C PRO A 53 -8.18 -9.25 -5.71
N ASN A 54 -9.16 -8.45 -5.27
CA ASN A 54 -9.36 -8.15 -3.85
C ASN A 54 -9.76 -9.42 -3.08
N PRO A 55 -9.01 -9.82 -2.02
CA PRO A 55 -9.33 -11.02 -1.26
C PRO A 55 -10.69 -10.96 -0.56
N LYS A 56 -11.17 -9.75 -0.20
CA LYS A 56 -12.44 -9.56 0.51
C LYS A 56 -13.67 -9.88 -0.34
N GLU A 57 -13.52 -9.98 -1.66
CA GLU A 57 -14.63 -10.27 -2.57
C GLU A 57 -14.86 -11.78 -2.76
N ASN A 58 -13.89 -12.60 -2.36
CA ASN A 58 -13.96 -14.06 -2.47
C ASN A 58 -14.36 -14.75 -1.14
N ASP A 59 -14.63 -13.97 -0.09
CA ASP A 59 -15.11 -14.42 1.24
C ASP A 59 -16.63 -14.21 1.38
#